data_AF-A0A2U0U370-F1
#
_entry.id   AF-A0A2U0U370-F1
#
_cell.length_a   1.000
_cell.length_b   1.000
_cell.length_c   1.000
_cell.angle_alpha   90.00
_cell.angle_beta   90.00
_cell.angle_gamma   90.00
#
_symmetry.space_group_name_H-M   'P 1'
#
loop_
_entity.id
_entity.type
_entity.pdbx_description
1 polymer ?
#
loop_
_entity_poly.entity_id
_entity_poly.type
_entity_poly.pdbx_seq_one_letter_code
_entity_poly.pdbx_strand_id
1 'polypeptide(L)'
;MRNFFVSSLSVITLLAISSCSKLGPLSADNFTVTPNPLETQGGQVPATINGVFPAKYMKSKAVVTVTPELRYGNGQVAKGRSAVFQGENVMGNNQTISYKVGGRYTMKTSFDYLPEMQQSDMYLTFDARLGKKKVQVPAVKVATGVLATSELYRQTLMNAGGCIAPDSFERVKAKKTEANIKFLVNQANLRKSELKNNSVQEFVQMLRQINIDREGLNLRNVEVRAYASPEGGFSFNDKLAEKRKGSSESYVKRQLKDAKLVGSSIDARYTAQDWDGFKRLVQASNIQDKDVILRVLEMYKDPEQREQQIRNMSEGFRELANGILPELRRSRLIINYETIGRSDEQIKEQYSIDPARLSPDELLYFASLEASAAGKEAIYKKTAEIYDKDYRAFNNLAALAFNEGNMRRAKDFIQTALRKNPKAPEAYANLALIDLRNGELQSAENNLSKAIDANGFGEVIGNLNIAKGNYATAVKNFGDASSNSAALAQILNKDYAAAVATLKGIKHRDSLTDYLMAVALNRQGNTATAKDYLQKATAANPELATYAAKDLEFSNYR
;
A
#
# COMPACT_ATOMS: atom_id res chain seq x y z
N MET A 1 20.73 73.14 5.92
CA MET A 1 21.64 73.17 4.75
C MET A 1 21.59 71.80 4.07
N ARG A 2 21.23 71.79 2.77
CA ARG A 2 21.33 70.69 1.79
C ARG A 2 20.53 69.40 2.07
N ASN A 3 19.78 68.82 1.15
CA ASN A 3 19.14 69.23 -0.10
C ASN A 3 18.13 68.11 -0.39
N PHE A 4 16.85 68.45 -0.54
CA PHE A 4 15.83 67.57 -1.11
C PHE A 4 16.13 67.39 -2.60
N PHE A 5 16.17 66.16 -3.08
CA PHE A 5 16.01 65.87 -4.52
C PHE A 5 14.90 64.84 -4.71
N VAL A 6 13.75 65.39 -5.08
CA VAL A 6 12.66 64.70 -5.75
C VAL A 6 13.15 64.35 -7.16
N SER A 7 13.14 63.07 -7.54
CA SER A 7 13.35 62.65 -8.93
C SER A 7 12.04 62.12 -9.50
N SER A 8 11.40 63.05 -10.20
CA SER A 8 10.34 62.96 -11.20
C SER A 8 10.16 61.62 -11.92
N LEU A 9 8.90 61.16 -11.93
CA LEU A 9 8.30 60.33 -12.97
C LEU A 9 8.57 60.93 -14.35
N SER A 10 9.34 60.23 -15.17
CA SER A 10 9.46 60.51 -16.60
C SER A 10 8.44 59.67 -17.35
N VAL A 11 7.22 60.21 -17.47
CA VAL A 11 6.22 59.75 -18.43
C VAL A 11 6.73 60.12 -19.83
N ILE A 12 7.35 59.16 -20.52
CA ILE A 12 7.65 59.30 -21.95
C ILE A 12 6.39 58.92 -22.71
N THR A 13 5.50 59.90 -22.87
CA THR A 13 4.43 59.87 -23.86
C THR A 13 5.06 60.12 -25.23
N LEU A 14 5.44 59.06 -25.94
CA LEU A 14 5.66 59.14 -27.39
C LEU A 14 4.40 58.67 -28.12
N LEU A 15 3.43 59.58 -28.15
CA LEU A 15 2.37 59.60 -29.15
C LEU A 15 3.01 60.02 -30.49
N ALA A 16 3.57 59.05 -31.21
CA ALA A 16 3.86 59.18 -32.63
C ALA A 16 2.80 58.38 -33.39
N ILE A 17 1.83 59.11 -33.93
CA ILE A 17 0.77 58.64 -34.82
C ILE A 17 1.44 58.30 -36.15
N SER A 18 1.95 57.07 -36.28
CA SER A 18 2.18 56.46 -37.59
C SER A 18 1.03 55.50 -37.88
N SER A 19 0.31 55.78 -38.96
CA SER A 19 -0.67 54.88 -39.55
C SER A 19 0.03 53.61 -40.04
N CYS A 20 0.37 52.69 -39.14
CA CYS A 20 0.87 51.38 -39.52
C CYS A 20 -0.32 50.46 -39.85
N SER A 21 -0.54 50.28 -41.15
CA SER A 21 -1.46 49.36 -41.80
C SER A 21 -1.15 47.86 -41.58
N LYS A 22 -0.32 47.52 -40.59
CA LYS A 22 0.18 46.17 -40.32
C LYS A 22 -0.13 45.76 -38.87
N LEU A 23 -0.27 44.46 -38.63
CA LEU A 23 -0.33 43.91 -37.27
C LEU A 23 1.06 44.11 -36.62
N GLY A 24 1.09 44.76 -35.46
CA GLY A 24 2.32 45.02 -34.71
C GLY A 24 2.79 43.84 -33.87
N PRO A 25 3.94 43.94 -33.18
CA PRO A 25 4.34 42.95 -32.19
C PRO A 25 3.36 42.91 -31.01
N LEU A 26 3.20 41.73 -30.41
CA LEU A 26 2.50 41.54 -29.13
C LEU A 26 3.53 41.50 -28.00
N SER A 27 3.20 42.05 -26.83
CA SER A 27 4.08 42.00 -25.66
C SER A 27 3.82 40.74 -24.84
N ALA A 28 4.79 40.35 -24.01
CA ALA A 28 4.63 39.23 -23.07
C ALA A 28 3.45 39.45 -22.11
N ASP A 29 3.18 40.70 -21.72
CA ASP A 29 2.06 41.07 -20.83
C ASP A 29 0.67 40.78 -21.43
N ASN A 30 0.60 40.49 -22.74
CA ASN A 30 -0.63 40.02 -23.37
C ASN A 30 -0.94 38.56 -23.06
N PHE A 31 -0.05 37.84 -22.39
CA PHE A 31 -0.18 36.42 -22.13
C PHE A 31 0.08 36.08 -20.66
N THR A 32 -0.67 35.12 -20.15
CA THR A 32 -0.42 34.50 -18.84
C THR A 32 -0.47 33.00 -19.02
N VAL A 33 0.60 32.31 -18.60
CA VAL A 33 0.68 30.85 -18.65
C VAL A 33 0.59 30.29 -17.24
N THR A 34 -0.16 29.21 -17.07
CA THR A 34 -0.31 28.52 -15.80
C THR A 34 -0.12 27.01 -16.00
N PRO A 35 0.79 26.35 -15.26
CA PRO A 35 1.76 26.95 -14.31
C PRO A 35 2.88 27.76 -15.02
N ASN A 36 3.57 28.63 -14.28
CA ASN A 36 4.80 29.31 -14.71
C ASN A 36 5.74 29.48 -13.49
N PRO A 37 6.93 28.83 -13.42
CA PRO A 37 7.50 27.93 -14.43
C PRO A 37 6.59 26.77 -14.83
N LEU A 38 6.77 26.19 -16.02
CA LEU A 38 6.01 24.99 -16.38
C LEU A 38 6.43 23.85 -15.45
N GLU A 39 5.59 22.83 -15.30
CA GLU A 39 5.87 21.68 -14.44
C GLU A 39 5.43 20.40 -15.15
N THR A 40 6.16 19.31 -14.93
CA THR A 40 5.78 17.99 -15.42
C THR A 40 4.64 17.41 -14.59
N GLN A 41 3.70 16.76 -15.26
CA GLN A 41 2.64 15.98 -14.63
C GLN A 41 2.39 14.72 -15.46
N GLY A 42 2.69 13.56 -14.89
CA GLY A 42 2.46 12.27 -15.52
C GLY A 42 3.17 12.10 -16.87
N GLY A 43 4.43 12.53 -16.98
CA GLY A 43 5.20 12.50 -18.23
C GLY A 43 4.77 13.53 -19.28
N GLN A 44 3.90 14.47 -18.92
CA GLN A 44 3.44 15.58 -19.77
C GLN A 44 3.88 16.93 -19.21
N VAL A 45 3.93 17.96 -20.04
CA VAL A 45 4.08 19.36 -19.66
C VAL A 45 2.77 20.10 -19.99
N PRO A 46 1.72 19.98 -19.17
CA PRO A 46 0.45 20.65 -19.41
C PRO A 46 0.56 22.15 -19.10
N ALA A 47 -0.06 22.98 -19.93
CA ALA A 47 -0.13 24.42 -19.71
C ALA A 47 -1.45 25.01 -20.21
N THR A 48 -1.96 25.98 -19.46
CA THR A 48 -3.08 26.83 -19.88
C THR A 48 -2.54 28.23 -20.20
N ILE A 49 -2.77 28.68 -21.42
CA ILE A 49 -2.36 29.98 -21.94
C ILE A 49 -3.60 30.85 -22.04
N ASN A 50 -3.62 31.95 -21.28
CA ASN A 50 -4.61 33.01 -21.39
C ASN A 50 -4.01 34.14 -22.20
N GLY A 51 -4.57 34.43 -23.37
CA GLY A 51 -4.09 35.46 -24.28
C GLY A 51 -5.07 36.62 -24.43
N VAL A 52 -4.52 37.79 -24.72
CA VAL A 52 -5.26 39.02 -24.98
C VAL A 52 -4.81 39.61 -26.30
N PHE A 53 -5.76 39.82 -27.21
CA PHE A 53 -5.56 40.72 -28.33
C PHE A 53 -5.99 42.14 -27.90
N PRO A 54 -5.09 43.13 -27.87
CA PRO A 54 -5.42 44.48 -27.45
C PRO A 54 -6.48 45.13 -28.33
N ALA A 55 -7.15 46.16 -27.79
CA ALA A 55 -7.98 47.05 -28.59
C ALA A 55 -7.19 47.60 -29.79
N LYS A 56 -7.83 47.67 -30.95
CA LYS A 56 -7.27 48.11 -32.23
C LYS A 56 -6.16 47.21 -32.81
N TYR A 57 -5.91 46.03 -32.23
CA TYR A 57 -4.95 45.06 -32.75
C TYR A 57 -5.53 44.27 -33.94
N MET A 58 -6.59 43.49 -33.73
CA MET A 58 -7.16 42.61 -34.76
C MET A 58 -7.88 43.41 -35.85
N LYS A 59 -7.18 43.70 -36.96
CA LYS A 59 -7.78 44.41 -38.10
C LYS A 59 -8.95 43.61 -38.68
N SER A 60 -9.95 44.28 -39.24
CA SER A 60 -11.20 43.63 -39.68
C SER A 60 -11.02 42.49 -40.69
N LYS A 61 -10.00 42.54 -41.56
CA LYS A 61 -9.67 41.46 -42.53
C LYS A 61 -8.49 40.59 -42.08
N ALA A 62 -8.09 40.64 -40.81
CA ALA A 62 -6.96 39.90 -40.30
C ALA A 62 -7.34 38.45 -39.93
N VAL A 63 -6.40 37.53 -40.13
CA VAL A 63 -6.44 36.17 -39.59
C VAL A 63 -5.11 35.93 -38.89
N VAL A 64 -5.15 35.48 -37.64
CA VAL A 64 -3.95 35.19 -36.82
C VAL A 64 -4.06 33.77 -36.28
N THR A 65 -3.13 32.92 -36.68
CA THR A 65 -2.95 31.59 -36.11
C THR A 65 -1.88 31.66 -35.03
N VAL A 66 -2.25 31.33 -33.79
CA VAL A 66 -1.33 31.27 -32.64
C VAL A 66 -0.93 29.81 -32.42
N THR A 67 0.36 29.54 -32.32
CA THR A 67 0.90 28.20 -32.05
C THR A 67 1.83 28.25 -30.83
N PRO A 68 1.57 27.47 -29.76
CA PRO A 68 2.51 27.34 -28.67
C PRO A 68 3.68 26.42 -29.08
N GLU A 69 4.88 26.87 -28.76
CA GLU A 69 6.15 26.18 -29.03
C GLU A 69 6.92 26.04 -27.73
N LEU A 70 7.21 24.80 -27.31
CA LEU A 70 8.20 24.55 -26.26
C LEU A 70 9.55 24.36 -26.94
N ARG A 71 10.47 25.30 -26.70
CA ARG A 71 11.81 25.29 -27.29
C ARG A 71 12.81 24.80 -26.26
N TYR A 72 13.62 23.81 -26.60
CA TYR A 72 14.51 23.12 -25.65
C TYR A 72 15.78 22.60 -26.32
N GLY A 73 16.78 22.27 -25.49
CA GLY A 73 18.05 21.71 -25.95
C GLY A 73 18.75 22.57 -27.00
N ASN A 74 19.46 21.92 -27.94
CA ASN A 74 20.21 22.57 -29.01
C ASN A 74 19.30 23.05 -30.18
N GLY A 75 18.22 23.78 -29.86
CA GLY A 75 17.30 24.38 -30.85
C GLY A 75 16.13 23.50 -31.27
N GLN A 76 15.79 22.47 -30.50
CA GLN A 76 14.62 21.62 -30.76
C GLN A 76 13.33 22.36 -30.38
N VAL A 77 12.23 22.01 -31.06
CA VAL A 77 10.92 22.64 -30.87
C VAL A 77 9.80 21.61 -30.88
N ALA A 78 9.06 21.51 -29.78
CA ALA A 78 7.79 20.80 -29.72
C ALA A 78 6.65 21.80 -29.96
N LYS A 79 5.72 21.46 -30.85
CA LYS A 79 4.59 22.33 -31.23
C LYS A 79 3.30 21.79 -30.66
N GLY A 80 2.55 22.65 -29.98
CA GLY A 80 1.21 22.33 -29.52
C GLY A 80 0.16 22.65 -30.57
N ARG A 81 -1.10 22.42 -30.21
CA ARG A 81 -2.22 22.67 -31.11
C ARG A 81 -2.40 24.18 -31.36
N SER A 82 -2.44 24.57 -32.64
CA SER A 82 -2.70 25.95 -33.03
C SER A 82 -4.16 26.35 -32.83
N ALA A 83 -4.40 27.63 -32.54
CA ALA A 83 -5.72 28.26 -32.57
C ALA A 83 -5.75 29.39 -33.60
N VAL A 84 -6.85 29.53 -34.32
CA VAL A 84 -7.03 30.55 -35.35
C VAL A 84 -8.04 31.57 -34.86
N PHE A 85 -7.71 32.85 -35.02
CA PHE A 85 -8.54 33.99 -34.68
C PHE A 85 -8.72 34.86 -35.91
N GLN A 86 -9.89 35.49 -36.05
CA GLN A 86 -10.22 36.29 -37.23
C GLN A 86 -10.81 37.64 -36.87
N GLY A 87 -10.64 38.62 -37.76
CA GLY A 87 -11.29 39.91 -37.68
C GLY A 87 -12.73 39.88 -38.17
N GLU A 88 -13.47 40.94 -37.87
CA GLU A 88 -14.93 41.07 -38.09
C GLU A 88 -15.40 40.91 -39.56
N ASN A 89 -14.52 41.13 -40.54
CA ASN A 89 -14.83 41.07 -41.98
C ASN A 89 -14.22 39.85 -42.69
N VAL A 90 -13.74 38.85 -41.95
CA VAL A 90 -13.27 37.58 -42.52
C VAL A 90 -14.45 36.61 -42.56
N MET A 91 -14.76 36.08 -43.75
CA MET A 91 -15.74 35.00 -43.87
C MET A 91 -15.12 33.67 -43.41
N GLY A 92 -15.54 33.19 -42.25
CA GLY A 92 -15.05 31.95 -41.64
C GLY A 92 -15.70 31.69 -40.27
N ASN A 93 -15.49 30.50 -39.72
CA ASN A 93 -16.10 30.07 -38.44
C ASN A 93 -15.11 30.13 -37.25
N ASN A 94 -13.98 30.81 -37.40
CA ASN A 94 -13.02 30.96 -36.30
C ASN A 94 -13.51 32.00 -35.29
N GLN A 95 -12.90 32.03 -34.10
CA GLN A 95 -13.24 33.02 -33.08
C GLN A 95 -12.97 34.44 -33.60
N THR A 96 -14.04 35.24 -33.69
CA THR A 96 -13.97 36.64 -34.12
C THR A 96 -13.49 37.52 -32.97
N ILE A 97 -12.50 38.37 -33.23
CA ILE A 97 -11.96 39.34 -32.28
C ILE A 97 -12.31 40.75 -32.76
N SER A 98 -12.97 41.54 -31.91
CA SER A 98 -13.40 42.88 -32.28
C SER A 98 -12.21 43.82 -32.44
N TYR A 99 -12.21 44.61 -33.52
CA TYR A 99 -11.19 45.63 -33.70
C TYR A 99 -11.27 46.71 -32.60
N LYS A 100 -12.47 47.12 -32.19
CA LYS A 100 -12.64 48.26 -31.28
C LYS A 100 -12.19 47.94 -29.85
N VAL A 101 -12.59 46.78 -29.34
CA VAL A 101 -12.39 46.41 -27.93
C VAL A 101 -11.34 45.31 -27.71
N GLY A 102 -10.89 44.64 -28.78
CA GLY A 102 -9.97 43.51 -28.66
C GLY A 102 -10.71 42.22 -28.29
N GLY A 103 -9.99 41.27 -27.68
CA GLY A 103 -10.58 40.02 -27.23
C GLY A 103 -9.64 39.19 -26.36
N ARG A 104 -10.23 38.32 -25.55
CA ARG A 104 -9.50 37.36 -24.70
C ARG A 104 -9.75 35.95 -25.21
N TYR A 105 -8.78 35.08 -25.00
CA TYR A 105 -8.91 33.66 -25.33
C TYR A 105 -8.13 32.80 -24.36
N THR A 106 -8.48 31.52 -24.33
CA THR A 106 -7.80 30.52 -23.51
C THR A 106 -7.46 29.33 -24.40
N MET A 107 -6.20 28.88 -24.33
CA MET A 107 -5.69 27.70 -25.03
C MET A 107 -5.12 26.73 -24.01
N LYS A 108 -5.42 25.43 -24.17
CA LYS A 108 -4.75 24.36 -23.45
C LYS A 108 -3.74 23.70 -24.38
N THR A 109 -2.54 23.45 -23.89
CA THR A 109 -1.51 22.69 -24.59
C THR A 109 -0.90 21.67 -23.64
N SER A 110 -0.36 20.59 -24.19
CA SER A 110 0.40 19.58 -23.47
C SER A 110 1.47 19.05 -24.40
N PHE A 111 2.64 18.75 -23.85
CA PHE A 111 3.77 18.19 -24.58
C PHE A 111 4.27 16.95 -23.84
N ASP A 112 4.63 15.89 -24.57
CA ASP A 112 5.37 14.78 -23.98
C ASP A 112 6.69 15.29 -23.42
N TYR A 113 6.98 14.98 -22.16
CA TYR A 113 8.22 15.43 -21.53
C TYR A 113 9.42 14.65 -22.07
N LEU A 114 10.49 15.37 -22.40
CA LEU A 114 11.81 14.83 -22.70
C LEU A 114 12.84 15.42 -21.71
N PRO A 115 13.87 14.67 -21.28
CA PRO A 115 14.87 15.15 -20.32
C PRO A 115 15.53 16.49 -20.68
N GLU A 116 15.72 16.78 -21.97
CA GLU A 116 16.30 18.02 -22.48
C GLU A 116 15.40 19.24 -22.21
N MET A 117 14.11 19.03 -21.95
CA MET A 117 13.14 20.09 -21.66
C MET A 117 13.33 20.75 -20.30
N GLN A 118 14.19 20.23 -19.41
CA GLN A 118 14.60 20.95 -18.19
C GLN A 118 15.16 22.34 -18.51
N GLN A 119 15.84 22.45 -19.66
CA GLN A 119 16.32 23.69 -20.22
C GLN A 119 15.44 24.06 -21.41
N SER A 120 14.30 24.67 -21.11
CA SER A 120 13.35 25.07 -22.12
C SER A 120 12.73 26.44 -21.84
N ASP A 121 12.00 26.96 -22.83
CA ASP A 121 11.16 28.14 -22.70
C ASP A 121 9.95 27.98 -23.62
N MET A 122 8.79 28.46 -23.17
CA MET A 122 7.59 28.48 -24.01
C MET A 122 7.51 29.79 -24.79
N TYR A 123 7.28 29.66 -26.10
CA TYR A 123 7.01 30.76 -27.01
C TYR A 123 5.62 30.61 -27.63
N LEU A 124 4.99 31.74 -27.95
CA LEU A 124 3.90 31.79 -28.91
C LEU A 124 4.43 32.28 -30.25
N THR A 125 4.14 31.54 -31.31
CA THR A 125 4.41 31.94 -32.69
C THR A 125 3.12 32.25 -33.42
N PHE A 126 3.23 33.14 -34.40
CA PHE A 126 2.09 33.76 -35.04
C PHE A 126 2.22 33.65 -36.57
N ASP A 127 1.29 32.96 -37.21
CA ASP A 127 1.08 33.07 -38.66
C ASP A 127 -0.08 34.03 -38.90
N ALA A 128 0.25 35.27 -39.28
CA ALA A 128 -0.70 36.36 -39.43
C ALA A 128 -0.87 36.76 -40.89
N ARG A 129 -2.12 37.02 -41.30
CA ARG A 129 -2.48 37.51 -42.63
C ARG A 129 -3.44 38.69 -42.52
N LEU A 130 -3.29 39.67 -43.41
CA LEU A 130 -4.24 40.75 -43.61
C LEU A 130 -4.78 40.64 -45.05
N GLY A 131 -6.00 40.11 -45.19
CA GLY A 131 -6.49 39.62 -46.47
C GLY A 131 -5.56 38.55 -47.04
N LYS A 132 -5.03 38.76 -48.25
CA LYS A 132 -4.09 37.83 -48.90
C LYS A 132 -2.62 38.02 -48.49
N LYS A 133 -2.27 39.11 -47.78
CA LYS A 133 -0.87 39.45 -47.46
C LYS A 133 -0.46 38.82 -46.14
N LYS A 134 0.67 38.10 -46.13
CA LYS A 134 1.31 37.63 -44.88
C LYS A 134 1.91 38.82 -44.14
N VAL A 135 1.75 38.84 -42.82
CA VAL A 135 2.30 39.86 -41.92
C VAL A 135 3.19 39.16 -40.91
N GLN A 136 4.39 39.68 -40.70
CA GLN A 136 5.31 39.14 -39.72
C GLN A 136 4.90 39.65 -38.33
N VAL A 137 4.64 38.73 -37.41
CA VAL A 137 4.45 39.00 -35.99
C VAL A 137 5.53 38.20 -35.24
N PRO A 138 6.44 38.86 -34.49
CA PRO A 138 7.52 38.18 -33.77
C PRO A 138 7.00 37.15 -32.77
N ALA A 139 7.78 36.10 -32.54
CA ALA A 139 7.51 35.14 -31.47
C ALA A 139 7.64 35.82 -30.10
N VAL A 140 6.80 35.44 -29.14
CA VAL A 140 6.81 36.01 -27.78
C VAL A 140 7.11 34.90 -26.78
N LYS A 141 8.12 35.08 -25.93
CA LYS A 141 8.37 34.19 -24.79
C LYS A 141 7.29 34.43 -23.75
N VAL A 142 6.59 33.38 -23.32
CA VAL A 142 5.41 33.48 -22.44
C VAL A 142 5.50 32.65 -21.15
N ALA A 143 6.41 31.68 -21.07
CA ALA A 143 6.68 30.94 -19.83
C ALA A 143 8.14 30.49 -19.77
N THR A 144 8.62 30.21 -18.56
CA THR A 144 9.99 29.80 -18.28
C THR A 144 10.07 28.32 -17.93
N GLY A 145 10.89 27.58 -18.67
CA GLY A 145 11.30 26.18 -18.50
C GLY A 145 10.32 25.20 -17.87
N VAL A 146 10.84 24.07 -17.41
CA VAL A 146 10.06 22.94 -16.89
C VAL A 146 10.66 22.44 -15.59
N LEU A 147 9.90 22.52 -14.49
CA LEU A 147 10.16 21.80 -13.25
C LEU A 147 9.85 20.32 -13.46
N ALA A 148 10.88 19.49 -13.44
CA ALA A 148 10.79 18.07 -13.81
C ALA A 148 10.80 17.13 -12.59
N THR A 149 10.49 17.66 -11.40
CA THR A 149 10.56 16.91 -10.13
C THR A 149 9.74 15.63 -10.16
N SER A 150 8.57 15.63 -10.84
CA SER A 150 7.74 14.43 -10.91
C SER A 150 8.44 13.27 -11.62
N GLU A 151 9.36 13.55 -12.53
CA GLU A 151 10.07 12.55 -13.33
C GLU A 151 11.16 11.82 -12.54
N LEU A 152 11.47 12.27 -11.32
CA LEU A 152 12.35 11.54 -10.39
C LEU A 152 11.73 10.21 -9.91
N TYR A 153 10.43 9.97 -10.15
CA TYR A 153 9.76 8.75 -9.69
C TYR A 153 10.47 7.47 -10.12
N ARG A 154 11.11 7.46 -11.30
CA ARG A 154 11.83 6.28 -11.81
C ARG A 154 13.08 5.96 -10.98
N GLN A 155 13.70 6.97 -10.39
CA GLN A 155 14.88 6.82 -9.53
C GLN A 155 14.47 6.47 -8.09
N THR A 156 13.35 7.02 -7.60
CA THR A 156 12.91 6.79 -6.21
C THR A 156 12.48 5.35 -5.95
N LEU A 157 12.07 4.60 -6.98
CA LEU A 157 11.71 3.16 -6.86
C LEU A 157 12.80 2.32 -6.19
N MET A 158 14.06 2.68 -6.38
CA MET A 158 15.21 1.89 -5.96
C MET A 158 15.46 1.91 -4.45
N ASN A 159 14.97 2.93 -3.75
CA ASN A 159 15.23 3.11 -2.32
C ASN A 159 14.40 2.15 -1.44
N ALA A 160 13.11 2.00 -1.76
CA ALA A 160 12.24 1.01 -1.09
C ALA A 160 12.57 -0.43 -1.54
N GLY A 161 13.03 -0.56 -2.79
CA GLY A 161 13.43 -1.82 -3.38
C GLY A 161 12.26 -2.67 -3.89
N GLY A 162 12.58 -3.88 -4.33
CA GLY A 162 11.59 -4.85 -4.82
C GLY A 162 10.70 -5.43 -3.70
N CYS A 163 9.49 -5.83 -4.07
CA CYS A 163 8.55 -6.54 -3.20
C CYS A 163 9.10 -7.92 -2.82
N ILE A 164 9.30 -8.14 -1.52
CA ILE A 164 9.64 -9.45 -0.98
C ILE A 164 8.37 -10.25 -0.69
N ALA A 165 8.42 -11.55 -0.99
CA ALA A 165 7.44 -12.52 -0.54
C ALA A 165 7.93 -13.04 0.83
N PRO A 166 7.28 -12.63 1.93
CA PRO A 166 7.79 -12.90 3.27
C PRO A 166 7.68 -14.38 3.65
N ASP A 167 8.39 -14.76 4.69
CA ASP A 167 8.11 -15.98 5.43
C ASP A 167 6.81 -15.84 6.25
N SER A 168 6.33 -16.97 6.74
CA SER A 168 5.25 -17.07 7.73
C SER A 168 5.75 -17.67 9.05
N PHE A 169 7.04 -17.49 9.34
CA PHE A 169 7.68 -18.04 10.51
C PHE A 169 7.20 -17.30 11.76
N GLU A 170 6.44 -18.02 12.58
CA GLU A 170 6.14 -17.57 13.93
C GLU A 170 6.78 -18.59 14.87
N ARG A 171 7.73 -18.13 15.67
CA ARG A 171 8.46 -19.00 16.59
C ARG A 171 7.52 -19.62 17.63
N VAL A 172 6.52 -18.89 18.11
CA VAL A 172 5.60 -19.39 19.15
C VAL A 172 4.19 -19.37 18.59
N LYS A 173 3.59 -20.55 18.40
CA LYS A 173 2.21 -20.69 17.91
C LYS A 173 1.33 -21.31 18.97
N ALA A 174 0.27 -20.61 19.35
CA ALA A 174 -0.75 -21.14 20.25
C ALA A 174 -1.55 -22.27 19.58
N LYS A 175 -1.77 -23.35 20.33
CA LYS A 175 -2.49 -24.56 19.92
C LYS A 175 -3.41 -25.03 21.05
N LYS A 176 -4.39 -25.84 20.65
CA LYS A 176 -5.29 -26.48 21.60
C LYS A 176 -5.61 -27.92 21.21
N THR A 177 -5.77 -28.77 22.21
CA THR A 177 -6.27 -30.14 22.09
C THR A 177 -7.49 -30.29 22.98
N GLU A 178 -8.62 -30.72 22.42
CA GLU A 178 -9.88 -30.81 23.13
C GLU A 178 -10.35 -32.27 23.27
N ALA A 179 -10.88 -32.62 24.45
CA ALA A 179 -11.53 -33.90 24.70
C ALA A 179 -12.89 -33.71 25.36
N ASN A 180 -13.80 -34.66 25.10
CA ASN A 180 -15.13 -34.67 25.69
C ASN A 180 -15.34 -35.93 26.52
N ILE A 181 -15.85 -35.76 27.74
CA ILE A 181 -16.33 -36.85 28.58
C ILE A 181 -17.84 -36.71 28.74
N LYS A 182 -18.61 -37.71 28.30
CA LYS A 182 -20.08 -37.70 28.44
C LYS A 182 -20.53 -38.32 29.76
N PHE A 183 -21.59 -37.75 30.33
CA PHE A 183 -22.24 -38.22 31.54
C PHE A 183 -23.60 -38.83 31.25
N LEU A 184 -23.98 -39.80 32.06
CA LEU A 184 -25.37 -40.24 32.11
C LEU A 184 -26.25 -39.15 32.74
N VAL A 185 -27.56 -39.24 32.46
CA VAL A 185 -28.56 -38.37 33.08
C VAL A 185 -28.42 -38.40 34.61
N ASN A 186 -28.51 -37.22 35.23
CA ASN A 186 -28.44 -37.04 36.69
C ASN A 186 -27.18 -37.60 37.40
N GLN A 187 -26.12 -37.91 36.63
CA GLN A 187 -24.89 -38.51 37.14
C GLN A 187 -23.67 -37.61 36.91
N ALA A 188 -22.67 -37.74 37.80
CA ALA A 188 -21.39 -37.02 37.76
C ALA A 188 -20.15 -37.94 37.81
N ASN A 189 -20.34 -39.24 37.86
CA ASN A 189 -19.26 -40.24 37.81
C ASN A 189 -18.73 -40.41 36.38
N LEU A 190 -17.40 -40.49 36.26
CA LEU A 190 -16.73 -40.75 34.99
C LEU A 190 -16.75 -42.25 34.70
N ARG A 191 -17.31 -42.64 33.54
CA ARG A 191 -17.41 -44.05 33.13
C ARG A 191 -16.11 -44.50 32.45
N LYS A 192 -15.67 -45.74 32.73
CA LYS A 192 -14.45 -46.30 32.13
C LYS A 192 -14.45 -46.29 30.60
N SER A 193 -15.61 -46.48 29.97
CA SER A 193 -15.76 -46.43 28.51
C SER A 193 -15.49 -45.03 27.95
N GLU A 194 -15.97 -43.98 28.64
CA GLU A 194 -15.77 -42.59 28.23
C GLU A 194 -14.31 -42.17 28.34
N LEU A 195 -13.62 -42.63 29.40
CA LEU A 195 -12.19 -42.35 29.57
C LEU A 195 -11.30 -43.06 28.55
N LYS A 196 -11.86 -43.98 27.75
CA LYS A 196 -11.16 -44.71 26.69
C LYS A 196 -11.55 -44.23 25.29
N ASN A 197 -12.40 -43.21 25.17
CA ASN A 197 -12.77 -42.69 23.85
C ASN A 197 -11.56 -42.01 23.17
N ASN A 198 -11.61 -41.87 21.85
CA ASN A 198 -10.48 -41.36 21.05
C ASN A 198 -10.01 -39.98 21.53
N SER A 199 -10.94 -39.03 21.74
CA SER A 199 -10.58 -37.67 22.14
C SER A 199 -9.85 -37.62 23.49
N VAL A 200 -10.25 -38.45 24.46
CA VAL A 200 -9.60 -38.53 25.77
C VAL A 200 -8.24 -39.21 25.66
N GLN A 201 -8.09 -40.21 24.79
CA GLN A 201 -6.79 -40.83 24.52
C GLN A 201 -5.83 -39.83 23.88
N GLU A 202 -6.27 -39.06 22.88
CA GLU A 202 -5.49 -37.99 22.25
C GLU A 202 -5.07 -36.92 23.26
N PHE A 203 -5.99 -36.50 24.14
CA PHE A 203 -5.68 -35.58 25.23
C PHE A 203 -4.58 -36.11 26.16
N VAL A 204 -4.68 -37.37 26.61
CA VAL A 204 -3.66 -37.98 27.48
C VAL A 204 -2.32 -38.13 26.75
N GLN A 205 -2.34 -38.52 25.46
CA GLN A 205 -1.14 -38.61 24.64
C GLN A 205 -0.47 -37.24 24.47
N MET A 206 -1.25 -36.18 24.22
CA MET A 206 -0.72 -34.83 24.09
C MET A 206 -0.04 -34.35 25.37
N LEU A 207 -0.61 -34.60 26.55
CA LEU A 207 0.05 -34.30 27.83
C LEU A 207 1.40 -35.02 27.97
N ARG A 208 1.49 -36.29 27.55
CA ARG A 208 2.77 -37.03 27.55
C ARG A 208 3.75 -36.43 26.54
N GLN A 209 3.28 -36.07 25.35
CA GLN A 209 4.11 -35.49 24.31
C GLN A 209 4.71 -34.15 24.75
N ILE A 210 3.93 -33.28 25.40
CA ILE A 210 4.42 -32.02 25.99
C ILE A 210 5.56 -32.29 26.99
N ASN A 211 5.44 -33.34 27.81
CA ASN A 211 6.48 -33.67 28.76
C ASN A 211 7.75 -34.26 28.10
N ILE A 212 7.60 -34.94 26.97
CA ILE A 212 8.72 -35.51 26.20
C ILE A 212 9.46 -34.40 25.44
N ASP A 213 8.72 -33.51 24.79
CA ASP A 213 9.25 -32.42 23.98
C ASP A 213 9.04 -31.07 24.68
N ARG A 214 9.77 -30.85 25.78
CA ARG A 214 9.69 -29.59 26.55
C ARG A 214 10.35 -28.40 25.86
N GLU A 215 11.14 -28.65 24.83
CA GLU A 215 11.78 -27.60 24.04
C GLU A 215 10.84 -27.10 22.93
N GLY A 216 10.17 -28.02 22.23
CA GLY A 216 9.24 -27.72 21.14
C GLY A 216 7.80 -27.51 21.58
N LEU A 217 7.42 -27.88 22.81
CA LEU A 217 6.06 -27.72 23.34
C LEU A 217 6.05 -27.10 24.73
N ASN A 218 5.19 -26.09 24.90
CA ASN A 218 5.02 -25.40 26.19
C ASN A 218 3.55 -25.42 26.63
N LEU A 219 3.27 -26.08 27.75
CA LEU A 219 1.92 -26.10 28.34
C LEU A 219 1.61 -24.76 29.02
N ARG A 220 0.52 -24.11 28.59
CA ARG A 220 0.03 -22.89 29.24
C ARG A 220 -0.89 -23.23 30.41
N ASN A 221 -2.00 -23.91 30.15
CA ASN A 221 -2.92 -24.39 31.16
C ASN A 221 -3.78 -25.54 30.61
N VAL A 222 -4.52 -26.18 31.52
CA VAL A 222 -5.59 -27.11 31.16
C VAL A 222 -6.91 -26.56 31.66
N GLU A 223 -7.91 -26.43 30.78
CA GLU A 223 -9.25 -26.03 31.16
C GLU A 223 -10.16 -27.23 31.34
N VAL A 224 -11.05 -27.14 32.33
CA VAL A 224 -12.17 -28.07 32.52
C VAL A 224 -13.44 -27.23 32.48
N ARG A 225 -14.31 -27.49 31.49
CA ARG A 225 -15.63 -26.85 31.37
C ARG A 225 -16.70 -27.92 31.50
N ALA A 226 -17.35 -28.00 32.65
CA ALA A 226 -18.38 -29.01 32.94
C ALA A 226 -19.80 -28.46 32.78
N TYR A 227 -20.70 -29.27 32.24
CA TYR A 227 -22.05 -28.84 31.90
C TYR A 227 -23.10 -29.82 32.44
N ALA A 228 -24.25 -29.29 32.84
CA ALA A 228 -25.48 -30.04 32.91
C ALA A 228 -26.42 -29.66 31.75
N SER A 229 -27.20 -30.64 31.29
CA SER A 229 -28.18 -30.45 30.24
C SER A 229 -29.43 -29.76 30.81
N PRO A 230 -30.14 -28.92 30.04
CA PRO A 230 -31.25 -28.11 30.52
C PRO A 230 -32.55 -28.93 30.70
N GLU A 231 -32.52 -29.95 31.57
CA GLU A 231 -33.64 -30.88 31.79
C GLU A 231 -33.78 -31.34 33.25
N GLY A 232 -33.31 -30.56 34.22
CA GLY A 232 -33.34 -30.94 35.63
C GLY A 232 -33.84 -29.84 36.57
N GLY A 233 -34.25 -28.68 36.05
CA GLY A 233 -34.40 -27.46 36.84
C GLY A 233 -33.06 -26.85 37.24
N PHE A 234 -33.03 -25.53 37.43
CA PHE A 234 -31.78 -24.78 37.59
C PHE A 234 -31.00 -25.21 38.84
N SER A 235 -31.63 -25.23 40.02
CA SER A 235 -30.95 -25.54 41.29
C SER A 235 -30.31 -26.93 41.33
N PHE A 236 -30.97 -27.93 40.73
CA PHE A 236 -30.42 -29.28 40.63
C PHE A 236 -29.24 -29.33 39.65
N ASN A 237 -29.41 -28.71 38.48
CA ASN A 237 -28.39 -28.68 37.45
C ASN A 237 -27.12 -27.92 37.86
N ASP A 238 -27.27 -26.85 38.64
CA ASP A 238 -26.16 -26.09 39.22
C ASP A 238 -25.26 -27.01 40.09
N LYS A 239 -25.87 -27.71 41.04
CA LYS A 239 -25.18 -28.70 41.90
C LYS A 239 -24.61 -29.87 41.09
N LEU A 240 -25.32 -30.33 40.06
CA LEU A 240 -24.86 -31.44 39.22
C LEU A 240 -23.64 -31.04 38.37
N ALA A 241 -23.68 -29.86 37.75
CA ALA A 241 -22.59 -29.33 36.96
C ALA A 241 -21.34 -29.07 37.82
N GLU A 242 -21.52 -28.59 39.06
CA GLU A 242 -20.42 -28.45 40.02
C GLU A 242 -19.78 -29.82 40.36
N LYS A 243 -20.59 -30.85 40.62
CA LYS A 243 -20.08 -32.21 40.87
C LYS A 243 -19.33 -32.77 39.66
N ARG A 244 -19.82 -32.53 38.45
CA ARG A 244 -19.15 -32.93 37.18
C ARG A 244 -17.82 -32.21 36.98
N LYS A 245 -17.74 -30.92 37.33
CA LYS A 245 -16.46 -30.20 37.38
C LYS A 245 -15.49 -30.90 38.32
N GLY A 246 -15.91 -31.20 39.55
CA GLY A 246 -15.04 -31.82 40.54
C GLY A 246 -14.49 -33.19 40.11
N SER A 247 -15.33 -34.04 39.50
CA SER A 247 -14.88 -35.35 39.02
C SER A 247 -13.94 -35.24 37.81
N SER A 248 -14.27 -34.38 36.83
CA SER A 248 -13.42 -34.12 35.67
C SER A 248 -12.09 -33.45 36.02
N GLU A 249 -12.10 -32.47 36.94
CA GLU A 249 -10.89 -31.81 37.44
C GLU A 249 -9.98 -32.81 38.16
N SER A 250 -10.55 -33.69 38.99
CA SER A 250 -9.79 -34.76 39.66
C SER A 250 -9.14 -35.74 38.68
N TYR A 251 -9.83 -36.04 37.57
CA TYR A 251 -9.28 -36.84 36.50
C TYR A 251 -8.11 -36.14 35.79
N VAL A 252 -8.28 -34.87 35.42
CA VAL A 252 -7.21 -34.06 34.80
C VAL A 252 -5.98 -33.95 35.72
N LYS A 253 -6.18 -33.67 37.02
CA LYS A 253 -5.08 -33.65 38.01
C LYS A 253 -4.30 -34.96 38.04
N ARG A 254 -5.00 -36.10 37.94
CA ARG A 254 -4.34 -37.41 37.86
C ARG A 254 -3.56 -37.57 36.56
N GLN A 255 -4.14 -37.23 35.41
CA GLN A 255 -3.45 -37.35 34.12
C GLN A 255 -2.22 -36.43 34.02
N LEU A 256 -2.28 -35.22 34.58
CA LEU A 256 -1.12 -34.33 34.68
C LEU A 256 -0.03 -34.92 35.59
N LYS A 257 -0.41 -35.51 36.73
CA LYS A 257 0.54 -36.23 37.60
C LYS A 257 1.19 -37.41 36.87
N ASP A 258 0.39 -38.23 36.19
CA ASP A 258 0.87 -39.39 35.44
C ASP A 258 1.80 -38.98 34.28
N ALA A 259 1.55 -37.83 33.65
CA ALA A 259 2.38 -37.23 32.62
C ALA A 259 3.59 -36.44 33.16
N LYS A 260 3.80 -36.40 34.49
CA LYS A 260 4.88 -35.64 35.16
C LYS A 260 4.83 -34.11 34.94
N LEU A 261 3.63 -33.58 34.72
CA LEU A 261 3.33 -32.14 34.57
C LEU A 261 2.68 -31.59 35.86
N VAL A 262 3.23 -31.98 37.01
CA VAL A 262 2.74 -31.53 38.32
C VAL A 262 3.04 -30.04 38.47
N GLY A 263 2.05 -29.25 38.90
CA GLY A 263 2.17 -27.79 39.05
C GLY A 263 1.62 -26.97 37.88
N SER A 264 1.19 -27.61 36.79
CA SER A 264 0.49 -26.92 35.70
C SER A 264 -0.83 -26.32 36.16
N SER A 265 -1.16 -25.12 35.67
CA SER A 265 -2.40 -24.43 35.99
C SER A 265 -3.62 -25.16 35.43
N ILE A 266 -4.67 -25.30 36.24
CA ILE A 266 -5.95 -25.87 35.85
C ILE A 266 -7.05 -24.83 36.09
N ASP A 267 -7.74 -24.40 35.02
CA ASP A 267 -8.93 -23.53 35.12
C ASP A 267 -10.19 -24.38 34.99
N ALA A 268 -10.77 -24.77 36.13
CA ALA A 268 -11.98 -25.58 36.18
C ALA A 268 -13.21 -24.70 36.46
N ARG A 269 -14.16 -24.69 35.53
CA ARG A 269 -15.45 -23.99 35.67
C ARG A 269 -16.60 -24.90 35.27
N TYR A 270 -17.80 -24.53 35.70
CA TYR A 270 -19.02 -25.22 35.32
C TYR A 270 -20.08 -24.25 34.86
N THR A 271 -21.05 -24.76 34.11
CA THR A 271 -22.24 -24.04 33.68
C THR A 271 -23.45 -24.91 33.98
N ALA A 272 -24.37 -24.39 34.80
CA ALA A 272 -25.56 -25.12 35.23
C ALA A 272 -26.38 -25.61 34.03
N GLN A 273 -26.62 -24.76 33.04
CA GLN A 273 -27.38 -25.11 31.84
C GLN A 273 -26.73 -24.49 30.59
N ASP A 274 -26.18 -25.32 29.70
CA ASP A 274 -25.55 -24.88 28.43
C ASP A 274 -26.60 -24.54 27.36
N TRP A 275 -27.36 -23.46 27.58
CA TRP A 275 -28.42 -23.04 26.66
C TRP A 275 -27.88 -22.64 25.28
N ASP A 276 -26.68 -22.06 25.21
CA ASP A 276 -26.04 -21.70 23.94
C ASP A 276 -25.56 -22.95 23.17
N GLY A 277 -25.02 -23.94 23.87
CA GLY A 277 -24.73 -25.25 23.30
C GLY A 277 -25.99 -25.97 22.84
N PHE A 278 -27.08 -25.90 23.62
CA PHE A 278 -28.37 -26.46 23.23
C PHE A 278 -28.90 -25.83 21.95
N LYS A 279 -28.90 -24.49 21.85
CA LYS A 279 -29.30 -23.77 20.63
C LYS A 279 -28.50 -24.23 19.41
N ARG A 280 -27.16 -24.31 19.51
CA ARG A 280 -26.29 -24.73 18.41
C ARG A 280 -26.55 -26.17 17.97
N LEU A 281 -26.76 -27.09 18.90
CA LEU A 281 -27.06 -28.48 18.55
C LEU A 281 -28.43 -28.63 17.89
N VAL A 282 -29.45 -27.91 18.38
CA VAL A 282 -30.77 -27.89 17.72
C VAL A 282 -30.68 -27.29 16.32
N GLN A 283 -29.95 -26.19 16.13
CA GLN A 283 -29.69 -25.57 14.82
C GLN A 283 -29.00 -26.52 13.84
N ALA A 284 -28.11 -27.39 14.31
CA ALA A 284 -27.42 -28.37 13.46
C ALA A 284 -28.21 -29.68 13.24
N SER A 285 -29.32 -29.87 13.96
CA SER A 285 -30.13 -31.10 13.91
C SER A 285 -31.22 -31.07 12.83
N ASN A 286 -31.82 -32.25 12.61
CA ASN A 286 -32.96 -32.48 11.73
C ASN A 286 -34.25 -32.80 12.51
N ILE A 287 -34.36 -32.31 13.76
CA ILE A 287 -35.55 -32.50 14.60
C ILE A 287 -36.78 -31.85 13.96
N GLN A 288 -37.92 -32.50 14.04
CA GLN A 288 -39.15 -32.05 13.38
C GLN A 288 -39.60 -30.65 13.84
N ASP A 289 -39.56 -30.38 15.15
CA ASP A 289 -40.00 -29.11 15.76
C ASP A 289 -38.88 -28.07 15.92
N LYS A 290 -37.79 -28.18 15.14
CA LYS A 290 -36.59 -27.34 15.25
C LYS A 290 -36.89 -25.84 15.33
N ASP A 291 -37.65 -25.30 14.39
CA ASP A 291 -37.92 -23.86 14.32
C ASP A 291 -38.76 -23.36 15.49
N VAL A 292 -39.66 -24.21 16.00
CA VAL A 292 -40.47 -23.93 17.18
C VAL A 292 -39.58 -23.88 18.43
N ILE A 293 -38.69 -24.85 18.59
CA ILE A 293 -37.72 -24.90 19.71
C ILE A 293 -36.80 -23.67 19.67
N LEU A 294 -36.27 -23.31 18.51
CA LEU A 294 -35.40 -22.13 18.37
C LEU A 294 -36.13 -20.83 18.71
N ARG A 295 -37.41 -20.70 18.31
CA ARG A 295 -38.23 -19.54 18.66
C ARG A 295 -38.48 -19.45 20.17
N VAL A 296 -38.71 -20.58 20.85
CA VAL A 296 -38.86 -20.62 22.31
C VAL A 296 -37.57 -20.19 23.02
N LEU A 297 -36.40 -20.59 22.51
CA LEU A 297 -35.10 -20.15 23.06
C LEU A 297 -34.88 -18.64 22.93
N GLU A 298 -35.44 -17.99 21.91
CA GLU A 298 -35.33 -16.55 21.68
C GLU A 298 -36.37 -15.74 22.47
N MET A 299 -37.59 -16.27 22.57
CA MET A 299 -38.73 -15.59 23.19
C MET A 299 -38.64 -15.56 24.72
N TYR A 300 -38.20 -16.66 25.34
CA TYR A 300 -38.12 -16.77 26.80
C TYR A 300 -36.68 -16.60 27.28
N LYS A 301 -36.42 -15.53 28.03
CA LYS A 301 -35.12 -15.27 28.66
C LYS A 301 -34.94 -16.00 29.99
N ASP A 302 -36.05 -16.24 30.69
CA ASP A 302 -36.05 -16.99 31.95
C ASP A 302 -35.78 -18.49 31.71
N PRO A 303 -34.74 -19.08 32.33
CA PRO A 303 -34.36 -20.47 32.11
C PRO A 303 -35.44 -21.49 32.51
N GLU A 304 -36.20 -21.23 33.57
CA GLU A 304 -37.22 -22.17 34.06
C GLU A 304 -38.43 -22.18 33.13
N GLN A 305 -38.93 -21.00 32.73
CA GLN A 305 -39.98 -20.88 31.74
C GLN A 305 -39.57 -21.51 30.41
N ARG A 306 -38.35 -21.25 29.95
CA ARG A 306 -37.81 -21.84 28.71
C ARG A 306 -37.78 -23.37 28.78
N GLU A 307 -37.29 -23.95 29.88
CA GLU A 307 -37.27 -25.40 30.09
C GLU A 307 -38.69 -25.99 30.08
N GLN A 308 -39.64 -25.36 30.76
CA GLN A 308 -41.04 -25.82 30.81
C GLN A 308 -41.70 -25.82 29.44
N GLN A 309 -41.51 -24.76 28.66
CA GLN A 309 -42.09 -24.65 27.31
C GLN A 309 -41.53 -25.73 26.37
N ILE A 310 -40.23 -26.02 26.45
CA ILE A 310 -39.61 -27.08 25.64
C ILE A 310 -40.10 -28.46 26.09
N ARG A 311 -40.28 -28.70 27.39
CA ARG A 311 -40.81 -29.97 27.92
C ARG A 311 -42.25 -30.26 27.51
N ASN A 312 -43.08 -29.22 27.37
CA ASN A 312 -44.47 -29.36 26.98
C ASN A 312 -44.65 -29.80 25.52
N MET A 313 -43.59 -29.73 24.70
CA MET A 313 -43.57 -30.24 23.33
C MET A 313 -43.34 -31.76 23.34
N SER A 314 -44.40 -32.56 23.51
CA SER A 314 -44.28 -34.00 23.81
C SER A 314 -43.48 -34.82 22.78
N GLU A 315 -43.60 -34.54 21.48
CA GLU A 315 -42.86 -35.23 20.43
C GLU A 315 -41.45 -34.65 20.22
N GLY A 316 -41.34 -33.32 20.02
CA GLY A 316 -40.05 -32.63 19.95
C GLY A 316 -39.15 -32.86 21.16
N PHE A 317 -39.69 -32.96 22.38
CA PHE A 317 -38.91 -33.25 23.59
C PHE A 317 -38.34 -34.67 23.60
N ARG A 318 -39.04 -35.67 23.04
CA ARG A 318 -38.52 -37.05 22.94
C ARG A 318 -37.32 -37.12 21.99
N GLU A 319 -37.38 -36.42 20.86
CA GLU A 319 -36.25 -36.32 19.94
C GLU A 319 -35.06 -35.59 20.57
N LEU A 320 -35.32 -34.49 21.30
CA LEU A 320 -34.30 -33.77 22.07
C LEU A 320 -33.66 -34.67 23.13
N ALA A 321 -34.46 -35.41 23.90
CA ALA A 321 -34.00 -36.27 24.99
C ALA A 321 -33.10 -37.42 24.51
N ASN A 322 -33.34 -37.94 23.31
CA ASN A 322 -32.58 -39.04 22.73
C ASN A 322 -31.39 -38.56 21.89
N GLY A 323 -31.51 -37.43 21.19
CA GLY A 323 -30.51 -36.97 20.21
C GLY A 323 -29.62 -35.80 20.64
N ILE A 324 -30.13 -34.86 21.46
CA ILE A 324 -29.45 -33.58 21.74
C ILE A 324 -28.98 -33.49 23.18
N LEU A 325 -29.86 -33.79 24.12
CA LEU A 325 -29.58 -33.71 25.55
C LEU A 325 -28.40 -34.58 26.00
N PRO A 326 -28.19 -35.82 25.49
CA PRO A 326 -27.01 -36.62 25.82
C PRO A 326 -25.69 -35.94 25.41
N GLU A 327 -25.67 -35.17 24.32
CA GLU A 327 -24.48 -34.44 23.87
C GLU A 327 -24.15 -33.25 24.78
N LEU A 328 -25.12 -32.69 25.49
CA LEU A 328 -24.94 -31.58 26.43
C LEU A 328 -24.52 -32.03 27.82
N ARG A 329 -24.73 -33.30 28.16
CA ARG A 329 -24.24 -33.92 29.40
C ARG A 329 -22.75 -34.21 29.26
N ARG A 330 -21.90 -33.19 29.26
CA ARG A 330 -20.47 -33.33 28.98
C ARG A 330 -19.59 -32.49 29.89
N SER A 331 -18.32 -32.89 29.97
CA SER A 331 -17.22 -32.02 30.37
C SER A 331 -16.25 -31.90 29.19
N ARG A 332 -15.89 -30.67 28.83
CA ARG A 332 -14.84 -30.37 27.86
C ARG A 332 -13.53 -30.21 28.61
N LEU A 333 -12.51 -30.95 28.18
CA LEU A 333 -11.13 -30.81 28.65
C LEU A 333 -10.33 -30.17 27.53
N ILE A 334 -9.60 -29.10 27.83
CA ILE A 334 -8.87 -28.34 26.80
C ILE A 334 -7.44 -28.15 27.29
N ILE A 335 -6.47 -28.66 26.53
CA ILE A 335 -5.06 -28.34 26.74
C ILE A 335 -4.78 -27.11 25.90
N ASN A 336 -4.40 -25.99 26.53
CA ASN A 336 -3.86 -24.85 25.81
C ASN A 336 -2.33 -24.92 25.91
N TYR A 337 -1.66 -25.00 24.78
CA TYR A 337 -0.20 -25.12 24.70
C TYR A 337 0.34 -24.32 23.53
N GLU A 338 1.65 -24.20 23.45
CA GLU A 338 2.34 -23.56 22.34
C GLU A 338 3.30 -24.54 21.69
N THR A 339 3.44 -24.45 20.37
CA THR A 339 4.59 -25.01 19.66
C THR A 339 5.67 -23.96 19.58
N ILE A 340 6.89 -24.31 19.99
CA ILE A 340 8.08 -23.46 19.96
C ILE A 340 8.98 -23.95 18.82
N GLY A 341 9.11 -23.11 17.79
CA GLY A 341 10.08 -23.29 16.72
C GLY A 341 11.50 -22.96 17.17
N ARG A 342 12.47 -23.26 16.29
CA ARG A 342 13.89 -22.96 16.53
C ARG A 342 14.11 -21.47 16.82
N SER A 343 15.05 -21.18 17.71
CA SER A 343 15.62 -19.83 17.89
C SER A 343 16.52 -19.43 16.72
N ASP A 344 16.86 -18.15 16.62
CA ASP A 344 17.76 -17.62 15.59
C ASP A 344 19.11 -18.36 15.60
N GLU A 345 19.67 -18.63 16.78
CA GLU A 345 20.92 -19.39 16.94
C GLU A 345 20.76 -20.83 16.45
N GLN A 346 19.66 -21.50 16.79
CA GLN A 346 19.38 -22.88 16.35
C GLN A 346 19.14 -22.94 14.84
N ILE A 347 18.49 -21.94 14.24
CA ILE A 347 18.30 -21.86 12.79
C ILE A 347 19.66 -21.68 12.12
N LYS A 348 20.51 -20.79 12.62
CA LYS A 348 21.86 -20.55 12.09
C LYS A 348 22.74 -21.80 12.18
N GLU A 349 22.73 -22.47 13.33
CA GLU A 349 23.47 -23.72 13.53
C GLU A 349 22.96 -24.82 12.59
N GLN A 350 21.64 -25.02 12.53
CA GLN A 350 21.04 -26.01 11.65
C GLN A 350 21.32 -25.71 10.17
N TYR A 351 21.31 -24.45 9.75
CA TYR A 351 21.70 -24.03 8.41
C TYR A 351 23.15 -24.41 8.10
N SER A 352 24.05 -24.27 9.07
CA SER A 352 25.47 -24.61 8.89
C SER A 352 25.71 -26.13 8.81
N ILE A 353 24.87 -26.93 9.48
CA ILE A 353 24.96 -28.39 9.50
C ILE A 353 24.28 -29.00 8.27
N ASP A 354 23.01 -28.69 8.07
CA ASP A 354 22.16 -29.24 7.01
C ASP A 354 20.94 -28.32 6.78
N PRO A 355 21.01 -27.42 5.78
CA PRO A 355 19.91 -26.52 5.46
C PRO A 355 18.61 -27.24 5.05
N ALA A 356 18.65 -28.49 4.59
CA ALA A 356 17.45 -29.21 4.15
C ALA A 356 16.54 -29.65 5.31
N ARG A 357 17.02 -29.50 6.57
CA ARG A 357 16.24 -29.73 7.80
C ARG A 357 15.51 -28.48 8.31
N LEU A 358 15.73 -27.33 7.68
CA LEU A 358 14.99 -26.11 7.93
C LEU A 358 13.83 -26.03 6.96
N SER A 359 12.66 -25.67 7.46
CA SER A 359 11.50 -25.38 6.62
C SER A 359 11.76 -24.18 5.68
N PRO A 360 10.97 -24.03 4.59
CA PRO A 360 11.08 -22.85 3.72
C PRO A 360 10.92 -21.54 4.50
N ASP A 361 9.99 -21.49 5.46
CA ASP A 361 9.76 -20.31 6.29
C ASP A 361 10.96 -20.00 7.20
N GLU A 362 11.59 -21.01 7.82
CA GLU A 362 12.81 -20.80 8.61
C GLU A 362 13.97 -20.28 7.74
N LEU A 363 14.14 -20.78 6.51
CA LEU A 363 15.21 -20.32 5.61
C LEU A 363 14.97 -18.88 5.12
N LEU A 364 13.73 -18.55 4.75
CA LEU A 364 13.35 -17.20 4.35
C LEU A 364 13.46 -16.21 5.53
N TYR A 365 13.04 -16.63 6.72
CA TYR A 365 13.24 -15.88 7.96
C TYR A 365 14.73 -15.66 8.23
N PHE A 366 15.56 -16.69 8.11
CA PHE A 366 17.00 -16.58 8.31
C PHE A 366 17.64 -15.57 7.35
N ALA A 367 17.21 -15.54 6.09
CA ALA A 367 17.64 -14.53 5.14
C ALA A 367 17.23 -13.10 5.56
N SER A 368 16.12 -12.93 6.28
CA SER A 368 15.72 -11.61 6.79
C SER A 368 16.66 -11.08 7.88
N LEU A 369 17.32 -11.98 8.63
CA LEU A 369 18.28 -11.65 9.69
C LEU A 369 19.65 -11.22 9.15
N GLU A 370 19.98 -11.59 7.91
CA GLU A 370 21.24 -11.21 7.29
C GLU A 370 21.29 -9.70 6.99
N ALA A 371 22.40 -9.06 7.34
CA ALA A 371 22.60 -7.64 7.07
C ALA A 371 23.04 -7.37 5.61
N SER A 372 23.86 -8.26 5.05
CA SER A 372 24.46 -8.07 3.72
C SER A 372 23.59 -8.63 2.59
N ALA A 373 23.50 -7.92 1.47
CA ALA A 373 22.78 -8.41 0.29
C ALA A 373 23.34 -9.75 -0.22
N ALA A 374 24.66 -9.94 -0.16
CA ALA A 374 25.32 -11.18 -0.55
C ALA A 374 24.94 -12.38 0.36
N GLY A 375 24.85 -12.16 1.68
CA GLY A 375 24.38 -13.17 2.63
C GLY A 375 22.94 -13.58 2.35
N LYS A 376 22.05 -12.59 2.14
CA LYS A 376 20.66 -12.83 1.73
C LYS A 376 20.56 -13.65 0.45
N GLU A 377 21.33 -13.25 -0.57
CA GLU A 377 21.33 -13.92 -1.86
C GLU A 377 21.77 -15.39 -1.74
N ALA A 378 22.81 -15.67 -0.95
CA ALA A 378 23.28 -17.03 -0.72
C ALA A 378 22.20 -17.92 -0.08
N ILE A 379 21.50 -17.41 0.94
CA ILE A 379 20.42 -18.15 1.60
C ILE A 379 19.22 -18.34 0.67
N TYR A 380 18.81 -17.32 -0.09
CA TYR A 380 17.70 -17.48 -1.03
C TYR A 380 18.03 -18.45 -2.17
N LYS A 381 19.27 -18.44 -2.70
CA LYS A 381 19.72 -19.46 -3.65
C LYS A 381 19.63 -20.86 -3.03
N LYS A 382 20.13 -21.01 -1.80
CA LYS A 382 20.06 -22.30 -1.10
C LYS A 382 18.63 -22.77 -0.87
N THR A 383 17.73 -21.83 -0.53
CA THR A 383 16.30 -22.09 -0.37
C THR A 383 15.68 -22.54 -1.69
N ALA A 384 15.99 -21.88 -2.80
CA ALA A 384 15.50 -22.24 -4.13
C ALA A 384 16.05 -23.59 -4.64
N GLU A 385 17.24 -24.01 -4.20
CA GLU A 385 17.79 -25.34 -4.48
C GLU A 385 17.03 -26.44 -3.75
N ILE A 386 16.70 -26.23 -2.47
CA ILE A 386 16.06 -27.23 -1.60
C ILE A 386 14.55 -27.30 -1.86
N TYR A 387 13.93 -26.14 -2.03
CA TYR A 387 12.50 -25.96 -2.19
C TYR A 387 12.19 -25.40 -3.57
N ASP A 388 12.54 -26.15 -4.61
CA ASP A 388 12.45 -25.70 -6.00
C ASP A 388 11.03 -25.35 -6.46
N LYS A 389 9.99 -25.82 -5.76
CA LYS A 389 8.58 -25.51 -6.04
C LYS A 389 8.08 -24.25 -5.34
N ASP A 390 8.83 -23.71 -4.39
CA ASP A 390 8.47 -22.48 -3.68
C ASP A 390 8.90 -21.27 -4.51
N TYR A 391 7.94 -20.44 -4.91
CA TYR A 391 8.21 -19.25 -5.71
C TYR A 391 8.92 -18.14 -4.92
N ARG A 392 8.79 -18.13 -3.58
CA ARG A 392 9.17 -17.00 -2.72
C ARG A 392 10.67 -16.73 -2.78
N ALA A 393 11.49 -17.78 -2.76
CA ALA A 393 12.94 -17.64 -2.89
C ALA A 393 13.35 -17.02 -4.23
N PHE A 394 12.73 -17.44 -5.34
CA PHE A 394 12.97 -16.83 -6.65
C PHE A 394 12.49 -15.38 -6.71
N ASN A 395 11.32 -15.07 -6.13
CA ASN A 395 10.85 -13.69 -6.03
C ASN A 395 11.82 -12.81 -5.21
N ASN A 396 12.32 -13.31 -4.09
CA ASN A 396 13.21 -12.53 -3.23
C ASN A 396 14.59 -12.34 -3.86
N LEU A 397 15.07 -13.31 -4.66
CA LEU A 397 16.23 -13.12 -5.54
C LEU A 397 15.98 -12.06 -6.61
N ALA A 398 14.76 -11.99 -7.16
CA ALA A 398 14.40 -10.92 -8.09
C ALA A 398 14.39 -9.54 -7.42
N ALA A 399 13.87 -9.43 -6.20
CA ALA A 399 13.88 -8.20 -5.44
C ALA A 399 15.31 -7.72 -5.16
N LEU A 400 16.22 -8.63 -4.77
CA LEU A 400 17.65 -8.30 -4.62
C LEU A 400 18.28 -7.83 -5.94
N ALA A 401 18.06 -8.56 -7.03
CA ALA A 401 18.58 -8.18 -8.34
C ALA A 401 18.01 -6.84 -8.84
N PHE A 402 16.75 -6.54 -8.51
CA PHE A 402 16.13 -5.25 -8.78
C PHE A 402 16.86 -4.13 -8.03
N ASN A 403 17.12 -4.32 -6.74
CA ASN A 403 17.83 -3.35 -5.88
C ASN A 403 19.28 -3.12 -6.34
N GLU A 404 19.95 -4.14 -6.86
CA GLU A 404 21.28 -4.04 -7.49
C GLU A 404 21.27 -3.30 -8.83
N GLY A 405 20.10 -2.95 -9.37
CA GLY A 405 19.96 -2.38 -10.70
C GLY A 405 20.08 -3.39 -11.84
N ASN A 406 20.21 -4.69 -11.54
CA ASN A 406 20.35 -5.74 -12.54
C ASN A 406 18.98 -6.23 -13.04
N MET A 407 18.34 -5.40 -13.87
CA MET A 407 16.99 -5.66 -14.41
C MET A 407 16.88 -6.98 -15.16
N ARG A 408 17.95 -7.43 -15.84
CA ARG A 408 17.96 -8.70 -16.55
C ARG A 408 17.79 -9.87 -15.59
N ARG A 409 18.64 -9.95 -14.56
CA ARG A 409 18.55 -10.99 -13.52
C ARG A 409 17.21 -10.92 -12.79
N ALA A 410 16.72 -9.72 -12.48
CA ALA A 410 15.42 -9.55 -11.85
C ALA A 410 14.30 -10.18 -12.70
N LYS A 411 14.24 -9.88 -14.00
CA LYS A 411 13.26 -10.48 -14.92
C LYS A 411 13.40 -12.00 -15.00
N ASP A 412 14.61 -12.54 -15.09
CA ASP A 412 14.85 -13.99 -15.16
C ASP A 412 14.33 -14.73 -13.91
N PHE A 413 14.57 -14.15 -12.72
CA PHE A 413 14.09 -14.70 -11.46
C PHE A 413 12.58 -14.57 -11.29
N ILE A 414 11.99 -13.44 -11.67
CA ILE A 414 10.52 -13.25 -11.70
C ILE A 414 9.87 -14.30 -12.60
N GLN A 415 10.38 -14.50 -13.82
CA GLN A 415 9.84 -15.50 -14.75
C GLN A 415 9.92 -16.90 -14.14
N THR A 416 10.99 -17.19 -13.40
CA THR A 416 11.11 -18.45 -12.66
C THR A 416 10.09 -18.55 -11.54
N ALA A 417 9.91 -17.50 -10.73
CA ALA A 417 8.88 -17.45 -9.69
C ALA A 417 7.47 -17.68 -10.26
N LEU A 418 7.12 -17.03 -11.37
CA LEU A 418 5.83 -17.19 -12.05
C LEU A 418 5.65 -18.57 -12.68
N ARG A 419 6.72 -19.25 -13.11
CA ARG A 419 6.65 -20.66 -13.52
C ARG A 419 6.34 -21.59 -12.35
N LYS A 420 6.86 -21.28 -11.15
CA LYS A 420 6.58 -22.06 -9.93
C LYS A 420 5.19 -21.79 -9.38
N ASN A 421 4.75 -20.53 -9.40
CA ASN A 421 3.40 -20.12 -9.05
C ASN A 421 2.90 -19.02 -10.00
N PRO A 422 2.01 -19.36 -10.97
CA PRO A 422 1.45 -18.40 -11.92
C PRO A 422 0.58 -17.30 -11.31
N LYS A 423 0.25 -17.42 -10.01
CA LYS A 423 -0.53 -16.43 -9.25
C LYS A 423 0.31 -15.74 -8.16
N ALA A 424 1.64 -15.82 -8.22
CA ALA A 424 2.54 -15.17 -7.27
C ALA A 424 2.38 -13.64 -7.32
N PRO A 425 1.77 -13.01 -6.30
CA PRO A 425 1.42 -11.60 -6.40
C PRO A 425 2.66 -10.70 -6.32
N GLU A 426 3.66 -11.02 -5.50
CA GLU A 426 4.91 -10.24 -5.39
C GLU A 426 5.73 -10.28 -6.69
N ALA A 427 5.68 -11.39 -7.42
CA ALA A 427 6.38 -11.49 -8.71
C ALA A 427 5.76 -10.53 -9.73
N TYR A 428 4.43 -10.38 -9.73
CA TYR A 428 3.74 -9.38 -10.55
C TYR A 428 3.98 -7.95 -10.05
N ALA A 429 4.08 -7.73 -8.74
CA ALA A 429 4.45 -6.42 -8.19
C ALA A 429 5.85 -5.99 -8.64
N ASN A 430 6.81 -6.93 -8.62
CA ASN A 430 8.17 -6.69 -9.09
C ASN A 430 8.24 -6.44 -10.61
N LEU A 431 7.40 -7.10 -11.42
CA LEU A 431 7.26 -6.75 -12.84
C LEU A 431 6.76 -5.33 -13.01
N ALA A 432 5.73 -4.94 -12.26
CA ALA A 432 5.19 -3.58 -12.34
C ALA A 432 6.24 -2.53 -11.96
N LEU A 433 7.08 -2.79 -10.95
CA LEU A 433 8.20 -1.89 -10.61
C LEU A 433 9.20 -1.74 -11.78
N ILE A 434 9.50 -2.83 -12.49
CA ILE A 434 10.38 -2.78 -13.67
C ILE A 434 9.72 -2.02 -14.82
N ASP A 435 8.43 -2.26 -15.07
CA ASP A 435 7.66 -1.55 -16.10
C ASP A 435 7.60 -0.04 -15.80
N LEU A 436 7.36 0.35 -14.54
CA LEU A 436 7.38 1.74 -14.09
C LEU A 436 8.74 2.39 -14.30
N ARG A 437 9.83 1.67 -14.00
CA ARG A 437 11.19 2.16 -14.24
C ARG A 437 11.44 2.44 -15.72
N ASN A 438 10.86 1.65 -16.62
CA ASN A 438 10.96 1.83 -18.06
C ASN A 438 9.96 2.86 -18.63
N GLY A 439 9.03 3.37 -17.80
CA GLY A 439 7.96 4.26 -18.25
C GLY A 439 6.79 3.54 -18.94
N GLU A 440 6.72 2.20 -18.85
CA GLU A 440 5.70 1.36 -19.47
C GLU A 440 4.42 1.30 -18.61
N LEU A 441 3.72 2.43 -18.48
CA LEU A 441 2.61 2.59 -17.52
C LEU A 441 1.47 1.58 -17.72
N GLN A 442 1.12 1.24 -18.96
CA GLN A 442 0.05 0.29 -19.25
C GLN A 442 0.43 -1.13 -18.82
N SER A 443 1.68 -1.54 -19.07
CA SER A 443 2.22 -2.83 -18.62
C SER A 443 2.23 -2.90 -17.09
N ALA A 444 2.69 -1.82 -16.44
CA ALA A 444 2.72 -1.71 -14.99
C ALA A 444 1.32 -1.86 -14.37
N GLU A 445 0.31 -1.19 -14.93
CA GLU A 445 -1.08 -1.28 -14.47
C GLU A 445 -1.65 -2.71 -14.64
N ASN A 446 -1.37 -3.35 -15.78
CA ASN A 446 -1.78 -4.73 -16.03
C ASN A 446 -1.13 -5.71 -15.04
N ASN A 447 0.16 -5.55 -14.74
CA ASN A 447 0.86 -6.39 -13.77
C ASN A 447 0.38 -6.12 -12.34
N LEU A 448 0.17 -4.86 -11.95
CA LEU A 448 -0.40 -4.50 -10.65
C LEU A 448 -1.78 -5.10 -10.41
N SER A 449 -2.63 -5.21 -11.44
CA SER A 449 -3.95 -5.86 -11.32
C SER A 449 -3.87 -7.32 -10.85
N LYS A 450 -2.73 -7.98 -11.05
CA LYS A 450 -2.46 -9.37 -10.62
C LYS A 450 -1.67 -9.44 -9.31
N ALA A 451 -1.31 -8.30 -8.74
CA ALA A 451 -0.47 -8.17 -7.56
C ALA A 451 -1.23 -7.68 -6.32
N ILE A 452 -2.57 -7.68 -6.34
CA ILE A 452 -3.41 -7.09 -5.28
C ILE A 452 -3.07 -7.64 -3.89
N ASP A 453 -2.77 -8.94 -3.81
CA ASP A 453 -2.42 -9.61 -2.55
C ASP A 453 -0.92 -9.54 -2.21
N ALA A 454 -0.12 -8.78 -2.98
CA ALA A 454 1.31 -8.71 -2.78
C ALA A 454 1.65 -7.95 -1.51
N ASN A 455 2.60 -8.47 -0.75
CA ASN A 455 3.24 -7.68 0.29
C ASN A 455 3.90 -6.42 -0.33
N GLY A 456 3.57 -5.24 0.18
CA GLY A 456 4.02 -3.96 -0.37
C GLY A 456 3.22 -3.43 -1.57
N PHE A 457 2.05 -4.00 -1.89
CA PHE A 457 1.18 -3.53 -2.98
C PHE A 457 0.94 -2.01 -2.92
N GLY A 458 0.68 -1.46 -1.73
CA GLY A 458 0.44 -0.03 -1.50
C GLY A 458 1.57 0.87 -2.02
N GLU A 459 2.83 0.48 -1.82
CA GLU A 459 3.97 1.26 -2.33
C GLU A 459 4.06 1.20 -3.86
N VAL A 460 3.84 0.04 -4.46
CA VAL A 460 3.92 -0.12 -5.92
C VAL A 460 2.79 0.62 -6.63
N ILE A 461 1.55 0.54 -6.14
CA ILE A 461 0.43 1.32 -6.70
C ILE A 461 0.58 2.81 -6.37
N GLY A 462 1.23 3.17 -5.26
CA GLY A 462 1.67 4.54 -4.97
C GLY A 462 2.59 5.08 -6.07
N ASN A 463 3.63 4.31 -6.44
CA ASN A 463 4.56 4.65 -7.51
C ASN A 463 3.86 4.83 -8.88
N LEU A 464 2.94 3.93 -9.24
CA LEU A 464 2.13 4.08 -10.46
C LEU A 464 1.34 5.38 -10.44
N ASN A 465 0.77 5.76 -9.28
CA ASN A 465 0.00 6.99 -9.18
C ASN A 465 0.88 8.25 -9.26
N ILE A 466 2.12 8.23 -8.78
CA ILE A 466 3.08 9.31 -9.08
C ILE A 466 3.28 9.43 -10.59
N ALA A 467 3.55 8.29 -11.25
CA ALA A 467 3.82 8.24 -12.68
C ALA A 467 2.62 8.67 -13.54
N LYS A 468 1.39 8.53 -13.04
CA LYS A 468 0.14 9.01 -13.68
C LYS A 468 -0.22 10.46 -13.32
N GLY A 469 0.53 11.12 -12.43
CA GLY A 469 0.22 12.47 -11.96
C GLY A 469 -0.88 12.57 -10.88
N ASN A 470 -1.24 11.44 -10.25
CA ASN A 470 -2.29 11.30 -9.24
C ASN A 470 -1.72 11.39 -7.81
N TYR A 471 -1.08 12.51 -7.47
CA TYR A 471 -0.25 12.62 -6.26
C TYR A 471 -1.01 12.43 -4.94
N ALA A 472 -2.21 12.99 -4.81
CA ALA A 472 -3.04 12.81 -3.61
C ALA A 472 -3.41 11.34 -3.35
N THR A 473 -3.69 10.58 -4.43
CA THR A 473 -3.93 9.14 -4.33
C THR A 473 -2.65 8.38 -4.01
N ALA A 474 -1.51 8.78 -4.61
CA ALA A 474 -0.21 8.19 -4.30
C ALA A 474 0.12 8.31 -2.81
N VAL A 475 -0.05 9.50 -2.21
CA VAL A 475 0.17 9.72 -0.76
C VAL A 475 -0.67 8.76 0.08
N LYS A 476 -1.96 8.58 -0.25
CA LYS A 476 -2.83 7.63 0.46
C LYS A 476 -2.36 6.18 0.33
N ASN A 477 -1.86 5.79 -0.84
CA ASN A 477 -1.39 4.43 -1.09
C ASN A 477 -0.09 4.11 -0.34
N PHE A 478 0.83 5.08 -0.21
CA PHE A 478 2.05 4.90 0.57
C PHE A 478 1.79 4.79 2.08
N GLY A 479 0.74 5.45 2.60
CA GLY A 479 0.44 5.44 4.03
C GLY A 479 1.64 5.91 4.86
N ASP A 480 2.08 5.07 5.80
CA ASP A 480 3.20 5.36 6.70
C ASP A 480 4.58 4.93 6.14
N ALA A 481 4.66 4.56 4.86
CA ALA A 481 5.92 4.14 4.23
C ALA A 481 6.98 5.26 4.30
N SER A 482 8.15 4.92 4.82
CA SER A 482 9.31 5.81 4.87
C SER A 482 10.27 5.52 3.72
N SER A 483 9.90 5.99 2.52
CA SER A 483 10.68 5.82 1.28
C SER A 483 10.79 7.11 0.48
N ASN A 484 11.80 7.17 -0.41
CA ASN A 484 11.98 8.32 -1.32
C ASN A 484 10.73 8.55 -2.20
N SER A 485 10.03 7.49 -2.62
CA SER A 485 8.81 7.62 -3.42
C SER A 485 7.65 8.22 -2.62
N ALA A 486 7.45 7.81 -1.36
CA ALA A 486 6.44 8.40 -0.51
C ALA A 486 6.69 9.90 -0.30
N ALA A 487 7.94 10.28 -0.03
CA ALA A 487 8.34 11.68 0.08
C ALA A 487 8.15 12.46 -1.22
N LEU A 488 8.49 11.88 -2.37
CA LEU A 488 8.24 12.50 -3.67
C LEU A 488 6.74 12.77 -3.90
N ALA A 489 5.87 11.80 -3.59
CA ALA A 489 4.43 11.99 -3.68
C ALA A 489 3.94 13.16 -2.80
N GLN A 490 4.49 13.28 -1.58
CA GLN A 490 4.16 14.37 -0.66
C GLN A 490 4.67 15.74 -1.18
N ILE A 491 5.90 15.81 -1.73
CA ILE A 491 6.45 17.03 -2.37
C ILE A 491 5.55 17.49 -3.52
N LEU A 492 5.13 16.56 -4.38
CA LEU A 492 4.29 16.85 -5.54
C LEU A 492 2.85 17.21 -5.13
N ASN A 493 2.38 16.66 -4.01
CA ASN A 493 1.12 17.04 -3.37
C ASN A 493 1.24 18.32 -2.52
N LYS A 494 2.39 18.99 -2.53
CA LYS A 494 2.70 20.24 -1.80
C LYS A 494 2.66 20.12 -0.27
N ASP A 495 2.75 18.91 0.27
CA ASP A 495 2.91 18.66 1.70
C ASP A 495 4.40 18.49 2.05
N TYR A 496 5.11 19.61 2.05
CA TYR A 496 6.56 19.61 2.26
C TYR A 496 6.96 19.22 3.68
N ALA A 497 6.10 19.50 4.67
CA ALA A 497 6.37 19.15 6.07
C ALA A 497 6.32 17.62 6.27
N ALA A 498 5.30 16.95 5.72
CA ALA A 498 5.24 15.50 5.70
C ALA A 498 6.43 14.90 4.94
N ALA A 499 6.78 15.43 3.77
CA ALA A 499 7.95 14.99 2.99
C ALA A 499 9.25 15.02 3.81
N VAL A 500 9.52 16.11 4.52
CA VAL A 500 10.71 16.23 5.38
C VAL A 500 10.69 15.19 6.51
N ALA A 501 9.53 14.93 7.11
CA ALA A 501 9.39 13.92 8.17
C ALA A 501 9.64 12.50 7.62
N THR A 502 9.00 12.14 6.50
CA THR A 502 9.18 10.86 5.81
C THR A 502 10.64 10.63 5.42
N LEU A 503 11.31 11.63 4.84
CA LEU A 503 12.73 11.54 4.47
C LEU A 503 13.65 11.34 5.68
N LYS A 504 13.33 11.92 6.85
CA LYS A 504 14.08 11.69 8.10
C LYS A 504 13.92 10.27 8.64
N GLY A 505 12.77 9.63 8.39
CA GLY A 505 12.46 8.26 8.82
C GLY A 505 13.12 7.15 7.99
N ILE A 506 13.71 7.46 6.83
CA ILE A 506 14.34 6.47 5.95
C ILE A 506 15.58 5.88 6.64
N LYS A 507 15.58 4.56 6.87
CA LYS A 507 16.68 3.84 7.53
C LYS A 507 17.96 3.81 6.69
N HIS A 508 17.83 3.54 5.40
CA HIS A 508 18.94 3.47 4.45
C HIS A 508 18.86 4.65 3.49
N ARG A 509 19.36 5.80 3.95
CA ARG A 509 19.37 7.05 3.17
C ARG A 509 20.38 6.96 2.03
N ASP A 510 20.00 7.45 0.86
CA ASP A 510 20.87 7.57 -0.30
C ASP A 510 21.00 9.04 -0.75
N SER A 511 21.78 9.28 -1.82
CA SER A 511 21.99 10.62 -2.37
C SER A 511 20.69 11.25 -2.88
N LEU A 512 19.74 10.44 -3.35
CA LEU A 512 18.42 10.91 -3.80
C LEU A 512 17.54 11.31 -2.60
N THR A 513 17.66 10.66 -1.45
CA THR A 513 17.02 11.09 -0.20
C THR A 513 17.45 12.52 0.17
N ASP A 514 18.75 12.80 0.11
CA ASP A 514 19.27 14.15 0.40
C ASP A 514 18.87 15.16 -0.70
N TYR A 515 18.78 14.73 -1.96
CA TYR A 515 18.30 15.58 -3.05
C TYR A 515 16.83 15.99 -2.87
N LEU A 516 15.95 15.05 -2.56
CA LEU A 516 14.53 15.33 -2.29
C LEU A 516 14.34 16.20 -1.04
N MET A 517 15.21 16.05 -0.03
CA MET A 517 15.25 16.94 1.13
C MET A 517 15.57 18.38 0.70
N ALA A 518 16.56 18.56 -0.18
CA ALA A 518 16.88 19.87 -0.73
C ALA A 518 15.70 20.50 -1.49
N VAL A 519 15.01 19.72 -2.34
CA VAL A 519 13.81 20.19 -3.06
C VAL A 519 12.71 20.62 -2.08
N ALA A 520 12.36 19.78 -1.11
CA ALA A 520 11.30 20.07 -0.14
C ALA A 520 11.61 21.33 0.68
N LEU A 521 12.84 21.46 1.19
CA LEU A 521 13.28 22.61 1.98
C LEU A 521 13.33 23.89 1.14
N ASN A 522 13.75 23.79 -0.13
CA ASN A 522 13.79 24.97 -1.00
C ASN A 522 12.39 25.48 -1.33
N ARG A 523 11.43 24.58 -1.62
CA ARG A 523 10.02 24.92 -1.82
C ARG A 523 9.35 25.49 -0.55
N GLN A 524 9.89 25.20 0.64
CA GLN A 524 9.50 25.84 1.91
C GLN A 524 10.16 27.22 2.16
N GLY A 525 11.09 27.65 1.31
CA GLY A 525 11.87 28.88 1.49
C GLY A 525 13.06 28.73 2.44
N ASN A 526 13.38 27.54 2.94
CA ASN A 526 14.57 27.27 3.73
C ASN A 526 15.80 27.03 2.82
N THR A 527 16.17 28.08 2.08
CA THR A 527 17.16 28.02 1.00
C THR A 527 18.58 27.70 1.49
N ALA A 528 18.97 28.18 2.68
CA ALA A 528 20.29 27.89 3.24
C ALA A 528 20.47 26.38 3.51
N THR A 529 19.53 25.78 4.26
CA THR A 529 19.60 24.34 4.59
C THR A 529 19.40 23.48 3.34
N ALA A 530 18.55 23.91 2.41
CA ALA A 530 18.36 23.21 1.15
C ALA A 530 19.66 23.15 0.33
N LYS A 531 20.46 24.23 0.32
CA LYS A 531 21.76 24.26 -0.37
C LYS A 531 22.75 23.24 0.21
N ASP A 532 22.78 23.08 1.53
CA ASP A 532 23.67 22.11 2.19
C ASP A 532 23.31 20.66 1.79
N TYR A 533 22.02 20.32 1.80
CA TYR A 533 21.55 19.00 1.36
C TYR A 533 21.79 18.77 -0.14
N LEU A 534 21.62 19.80 -0.96
CA LEU A 534 21.93 19.73 -2.39
C LEU A 534 23.40 19.41 -2.61
N GLN A 535 24.31 20.14 -1.95
CA GLN A 535 25.75 19.91 -2.03
C GLN A 535 26.12 18.49 -1.60
N LYS A 536 25.52 18.00 -0.51
CA LYS A 536 25.72 16.62 -0.04
C LYS A 536 25.29 15.59 -1.09
N ALA A 537 24.10 15.78 -1.69
CA ALA A 537 23.58 14.89 -2.72
C ALA A 537 24.46 14.88 -3.98
N THR A 538 24.87 16.05 -4.47
CA THR A 538 25.66 16.17 -5.71
C THR A 538 27.11 15.76 -5.53
N ALA A 539 27.68 15.91 -4.32
CA ALA A 539 29.01 15.39 -4.00
C ALA A 539 29.03 13.85 -3.96
N ALA A 540 27.94 13.23 -3.50
CA ALA A 540 27.83 11.77 -3.42
C ALA A 540 27.44 11.11 -4.76
N ASN A 541 26.80 11.84 -5.68
CA ASN A 541 26.34 11.30 -6.96
C ASN A 541 26.54 12.30 -8.12
N PRO A 542 27.52 12.06 -9.02
CA PRO A 542 27.77 12.93 -10.18
C PRO A 542 26.60 13.04 -11.17
N GLU A 543 25.73 12.03 -11.28
CA GLU A 543 24.55 12.10 -12.13
C GLU A 543 23.54 13.10 -11.58
N LEU A 544 23.35 13.13 -10.25
CA LEU A 544 22.53 14.15 -9.58
C LEU A 544 23.15 15.54 -9.70
N ALA A 545 24.48 15.66 -9.70
CA ALA A 545 25.15 16.94 -9.97
C ALA A 545 24.80 17.49 -11.36
N THR A 546 24.82 16.60 -12.37
CA THR A 546 24.48 16.94 -13.76
C THR A 546 23.01 17.32 -13.90
N TYR A 547 22.11 16.60 -13.21
CA TYR A 547 20.68 16.90 -13.17
C TYR A 547 20.41 18.25 -12.48
N ALA A 548 20.98 18.47 -11.28
CA ALA A 548 20.82 19.69 -10.50
C ALA A 548 21.26 20.97 -11.23
N ALA A 549 22.34 20.88 -12.02
CA ALA A 549 22.86 21.99 -12.79
C ALA A 549 21.85 22.52 -13.84
N LYS A 550 20.84 21.72 -14.20
CA LYS A 550 19.77 22.07 -15.13
C LYS A 550 18.44 22.31 -14.44
N ASP A 551 18.22 21.68 -13.29
CA ASP A 551 16.96 21.77 -12.55
C ASP A 551 16.60 23.20 -12.12
N LEU A 552 15.37 23.61 -12.45
CA LEU A 552 14.83 24.91 -12.10
C LEU A 552 14.48 25.06 -10.62
N GLU A 553 14.33 23.93 -9.90
CA GLU A 553 14.15 23.92 -8.44
C GLU A 553 15.19 24.78 -7.75
N PHE A 554 16.43 24.81 -8.27
CA PHE A 554 17.58 25.46 -7.64
C PHE A 554 18.10 26.68 -8.40
N SER A 555 17.24 27.27 -9.24
CA SER A 555 17.57 28.49 -10.02
C SER A 555 17.92 29.70 -9.15
N ASN A 556 17.46 29.73 -7.89
CA ASN A 556 17.77 30.75 -6.90
C ASN A 556 19.23 30.75 -6.40
N TYR A 557 20.02 29.71 -6.71
CA TYR A 557 21.45 29.65 -6.36
C TYR A 557 22.41 30.03 -7.49
N ARG A 558 21.88 30.36 -8.68
CA ARG A 558 22.67 30.68 -9.87
C ARG A 558 22.98 32.16 -10.01
#